data_AF-A0A0F9AA57-F1
#
_entry.id   AF-A0A0F9AA57-F1
#
_cell.length_a   1.000
_cell.length_b   1.000
_cell.length_c   1.000
_cell.angle_alpha   90.00
_cell.angle_beta   90.00
_cell.angle_gamma   90.00
#
_symmetry.space_group_name_H-M   'P 1'
#
loop_
_entity.id
_entity.type
_entity.pdbx_description
1 polymer ?
#
loop_
_entity_poly.entity_id
_entity_poly.type
_entity_poly.pdbx_seq_one_letter_code
_entity_poly.pdbx_strand_id
1 'polypeptide(L)'
;MIQHLASLPILIPMLAAILLLLPPCGKSIPIRRVVSIVMSIITACISAVLLVHVYNSGPMVYAIGNWQAPYGIVLVADLLSVLLVALTSFLALAVVLYSSVGDDEKGSFFHPLVHFLVLGVNGAFLTGDLFNLFVFFEVLLIASYSLLMHAGDKHKT
;
A
#
# COMPACT_ATOMS: atom_id res chain seq x y z
N MET A 1 10.23 -13.41 -15.69
CA MET A 1 10.42 -12.13 -14.96
C MET A 1 9.11 -11.45 -14.53
N ILE A 2 8.00 -11.55 -15.26
CA ILE A 2 6.72 -10.91 -14.86
C ILE A 2 6.03 -11.64 -13.68
N GLN A 3 6.49 -12.84 -13.32
CA GLN A 3 5.90 -13.67 -12.25
C GLN A 3 5.77 -12.98 -10.88
N HIS A 4 6.59 -11.96 -10.57
CA HIS A 4 6.53 -11.25 -9.29
C HIS A 4 5.71 -9.96 -9.34
N LEU A 5 5.10 -9.62 -10.48
CA LEU A 5 4.40 -8.33 -10.65
C LEU A 5 3.24 -8.17 -9.66
N ALA A 6 2.54 -9.27 -9.33
CA ALA A 6 1.42 -9.26 -8.38
C ALA A 6 1.83 -8.93 -6.93
N SER A 7 3.10 -9.14 -6.53
CA SER A 7 3.53 -8.83 -5.15
C SER A 7 4.03 -7.39 -4.98
N LEU A 8 4.38 -6.71 -6.08
CA LEU A 8 4.94 -5.36 -6.02
C LEU A 8 3.99 -4.29 -5.44
N PRO A 9 2.68 -4.28 -5.76
CA PRO A 9 1.72 -3.34 -5.14
C PRO A 9 1.59 -3.47 -3.62
N ILE A 10 2.06 -4.58 -3.04
CA ILE A 10 2.09 -4.84 -1.60
C ILE A 10 3.47 -4.45 -1.05
N LEU A 11 4.56 -4.92 -1.68
CA LEU A 11 5.92 -4.71 -1.21
C LEU A 11 6.36 -3.25 -1.24
N ILE A 12 5.94 -2.47 -2.24
CA ILE A 12 6.40 -1.08 -2.40
C ILE A 12 5.83 -0.17 -1.32
N PRO A 13 4.51 -0.17 -1.02
CA PRO A 13 3.97 0.55 0.13
C PRO A 13 4.59 0.09 1.46
N MET A 14 4.85 -1.21 1.63
CA MET A 14 5.53 -1.72 2.83
C MET A 14 6.93 -1.12 2.98
N LEU A 15 7.73 -1.14 1.91
CA LEU A 15 9.07 -0.55 1.90
C LEU A 15 9.02 0.96 2.14
N ALA A 16 8.07 1.66 1.51
CA ALA A 16 7.87 3.08 1.70
C ALA A 16 7.56 3.41 3.18
N ALA A 17 6.65 2.67 3.80
CA ALA A 17 6.29 2.84 5.19
C ALA A 17 7.50 2.64 6.12
N ILE A 18 8.28 1.57 5.92
CA ILE A 18 9.49 1.27 6.71
C ILE A 18 10.54 2.38 6.52
N LEU A 19 10.82 2.78 5.28
CA LEU A 19 11.80 3.84 4.99
C LEU A 19 11.42 5.16 5.65
N LEU A 20 10.14 5.53 5.62
CA LEU A 20 9.64 6.76 6.23
C LEU A 20 9.67 6.74 7.77
N LEU A 21 9.70 5.56 8.39
CA LEU A 21 9.92 5.41 9.85
C LEU A 21 11.40 5.51 10.25
N LEU A 22 12.33 5.22 9.32
CA LEU A 22 13.75 5.25 9.63
C LEU A 22 14.28 6.69 9.78
N PRO A 23 15.26 6.93 10.68
CA PRO A 23 15.81 8.26 10.94
C PRO A 23 16.28 9.07 9.72
N PRO A 24 16.86 8.47 8.66
CA PRO A 24 17.32 9.24 7.50
C PRO A 24 16.19 9.96 6.75
N CYS A 25 15.03 9.31 6.62
CA CYS A 25 13.89 9.86 5.88
C CYS A 25 12.80 10.41 6.79
N GLY A 26 12.73 10.00 8.06
CA GLY A 26 11.72 10.44 9.03
C GLY A 26 11.99 11.78 9.70
N LYS A 27 13.22 12.32 9.61
CA LYS A 27 13.62 13.55 10.34
C LYS A 27 13.15 14.86 9.72
N SER A 28 13.00 14.94 8.40
CA SER A 28 12.61 16.18 7.73
C SER A 28 11.34 16.01 6.91
N ILE A 29 10.40 16.92 7.12
CA ILE A 29 9.13 17.00 6.40
C ILE A 29 9.32 16.98 4.86
N PRO A 30 10.24 17.77 4.26
CA PRO A 30 10.41 17.73 2.80
C PRO A 30 10.89 16.37 2.29
N ILE A 31 11.80 15.68 3.00
CA ILE A 31 12.27 14.36 2.59
C ILE A 31 11.13 13.34 2.71
N ARG A 32 10.33 13.39 3.79
CA ARG A 32 9.14 12.52 3.95
C ARG A 32 8.16 12.67 2.80
N ARG A 33 7.84 13.91 2.41
CA ARG A 33 6.95 14.20 1.28
C ARG A 33 7.50 13.64 -0.02
N VAL A 34 8.76 13.93 -0.35
CA VAL A 34 9.39 13.46 -1.58
C VAL A 34 9.40 11.94 -1.66
N VAL A 35 9.86 11.26 -0.59
CA VAL A 35 9.89 9.79 -0.55
C VAL A 35 8.48 9.21 -0.68
N SER A 36 7.51 9.77 0.04
CA SER A 36 6.11 9.32 -0.01
C SER A 36 5.50 9.50 -1.40
N ILE A 37 5.71 10.64 -2.05
CA ILE A 37 5.19 10.92 -3.39
C ILE A 37 5.84 9.98 -4.40
N VAL A 38 7.16 9.85 -4.39
CA VAL A 38 7.90 8.96 -5.31
C VAL A 38 7.41 7.52 -5.17
N MET A 39 7.29 7.00 -3.94
CA MET A 39 6.80 5.64 -3.71
C MET A 39 5.34 5.45 -4.12
N SER A 40 4.49 6.47 -3.94
CA SER A 40 3.08 6.44 -4.38
C SER A 40 2.98 6.42 -5.91
N ILE A 41 3.80 7.21 -6.61
CA ILE A 41 3.88 7.19 -8.08
C ILE A 41 4.33 5.82 -8.56
N ILE A 42 5.40 5.25 -7.98
CA ILE A 42 5.90 3.93 -8.35
C ILE A 42 4.80 2.87 -8.15
N THR A 43 4.08 2.91 -7.02
CA THR A 43 2.98 1.98 -6.72
C THR A 43 1.83 2.12 -7.73
N ALA A 44 1.44 3.35 -8.07
CA ALA A 44 0.40 3.61 -9.06
C ALA A 44 0.79 3.11 -10.46
N CYS A 45 2.03 3.38 -10.90
CA CYS A 45 2.55 2.90 -12.17
C CYS A 45 2.56 1.37 -12.24
N ILE A 46 3.05 0.70 -11.20
CA ILE A 46 3.09 -0.78 -11.17
C ILE A 46 1.68 -1.37 -11.13
N SER A 47 0.76 -0.77 -10.40
CA SER A 47 -0.64 -1.21 -10.37
C SER A 47 -1.31 -1.05 -11.73
N ALA A 48 -1.01 0.04 -12.46
CA ALA A 48 -1.49 0.23 -13.83
C ALA A 48 -0.90 -0.81 -14.80
N VAL A 49 0.40 -1.11 -14.68
CA VAL A 49 1.05 -2.16 -15.49
C VAL A 49 0.45 -3.53 -15.20
N LEU A 50 0.18 -3.84 -13.92
CA LEU A 50 -0.48 -5.08 -13.51
C LEU A 50 -1.89 -5.19 -14.09
N LEU A 51 -2.68 -4.10 -14.03
CA LEU A 51 -4.01 -4.04 -14.64
C LEU A 51 -3.97 -4.32 -16.14
N VAL A 52 -3.10 -3.65 -16.88
CA VAL A 52 -2.94 -3.86 -18.34
C VAL A 52 -2.48 -5.29 -18.63
N HIS A 53 -1.61 -5.86 -17.79
CA HIS A 53 -1.14 -7.24 -17.97
C HIS A 53 -2.26 -8.25 -17.81
N VAL A 54 -3.04 -8.16 -16.72
CA VAL A 54 -4.17 -9.07 -16.44
C VAL A 54 -5.29 -8.88 -17.46
N TYR A 55 -5.56 -7.66 -17.91
CA TYR A 55 -6.54 -7.39 -18.97
C TYR A 55 -6.19 -8.12 -20.28
N ASN A 56 -4.91 -8.16 -20.65
CA ASN A 56 -4.47 -8.78 -21.92
C ASN A 56 -4.19 -10.29 -21.80
N SER A 57 -3.70 -10.76 -20.65
CA SER A 57 -3.18 -12.13 -20.49
C SER A 57 -4.08 -13.03 -19.64
N GLY A 58 -5.12 -12.47 -19.01
CA GLY A 58 -5.99 -13.18 -18.07
C GLY A 58 -5.49 -13.13 -16.61
N PRO A 59 -6.23 -13.76 -15.68
CA PRO A 59 -5.93 -13.73 -14.25
C PRO A 59 -4.59 -14.41 -13.94
N MET A 60 -3.88 -13.87 -12.95
CA MET A 60 -2.57 -14.35 -12.54
C MET A 60 -2.63 -14.93 -11.12
N VAL A 61 -2.06 -16.12 -10.93
CA VAL A 61 -1.94 -16.76 -9.62
C VAL A 61 -0.46 -16.86 -9.26
N TYR A 62 -0.08 -16.26 -8.13
CA TYR A 62 1.29 -16.19 -7.65
C TYR A 62 1.42 -16.86 -6.28
N ALA A 63 2.09 -18.01 -6.24
CA ALA A 63 2.40 -18.72 -4.99
C ALA A 63 3.68 -18.16 -4.36
N ILE A 64 3.55 -17.61 -3.16
CA ILE A 64 4.69 -17.07 -2.40
C ILE A 64 5.60 -18.22 -1.96
N GLY A 65 6.90 -18.08 -2.20
CA GLY A 65 7.91 -19.07 -1.80
C GLY A 65 7.86 -20.39 -2.57
N ASN A 66 7.11 -20.45 -3.68
CA ASN A 66 6.92 -21.65 -4.52
C ASN A 66 6.29 -22.85 -3.78
N TRP A 67 5.62 -22.59 -2.65
CA TRP A 67 4.79 -23.58 -1.96
C TRP A 67 3.43 -23.66 -2.67
N GLN A 68 3.11 -24.81 -3.25
CA GLN A 68 1.81 -24.99 -3.91
C GLN A 68 0.67 -24.96 -2.88
N ALA A 69 -0.50 -24.49 -3.33
CA ALA A 69 -1.74 -24.63 -2.57
C ALA A 69 -1.97 -26.12 -2.21
N PRO A 70 -2.46 -26.44 -0.99
CA PRO A 70 -3.12 -25.56 -0.01
C PRO A 70 -2.20 -25.00 1.11
N TYR A 71 -0.90 -25.32 1.11
CA TYR A 71 -0.02 -25.01 2.25
C TYR A 71 0.72 -23.66 2.13
N GLY A 72 0.70 -23.05 0.94
CA GLY A 72 1.35 -21.77 0.65
C GLY A 72 0.38 -20.59 0.60
N ILE A 73 0.90 -19.38 0.83
CA ILE A 73 0.18 -18.13 0.60
C ILE A 73 0.12 -17.87 -0.90
N VAL A 74 -1.07 -17.61 -1.43
CA VAL A 74 -1.29 -17.38 -2.86
C VAL A 74 -1.86 -15.99 -3.05
N LEU A 75 -1.26 -15.23 -3.95
CA LEU A 75 -1.83 -13.99 -4.45
C LEU A 75 -2.60 -14.28 -5.74
N VAL A 76 -3.83 -13.82 -5.82
CA VAL A 76 -4.70 -13.94 -6.98
C VAL A 76 -4.98 -12.55 -7.52
N ALA A 77 -4.45 -12.27 -8.72
CA ALA A 77 -4.67 -11.03 -9.43
C ALA A 77 -5.65 -11.29 -10.58
N ASP A 78 -6.95 -11.25 -10.27
CA ASP A 78 -8.03 -11.24 -11.25
C ASP A 78 -8.38 -9.80 -11.66
N LEU A 79 -9.22 -9.63 -12.68
CA LEU A 79 -9.53 -8.32 -13.26
C LEU A 79 -10.12 -7.35 -12.23
N LEU A 80 -11.00 -7.84 -11.33
CA LEU A 80 -11.60 -7.02 -10.30
C LEU A 80 -10.55 -6.58 -9.27
N SER A 81 -9.72 -7.48 -8.77
CA SER A 81 -8.72 -7.16 -7.76
C SER A 81 -7.70 -6.16 -8.29
N VAL A 82 -7.18 -6.35 -9.51
CA VAL A 82 -6.20 -5.41 -10.08
C VAL A 82 -6.80 -4.04 -10.38
N LEU A 83 -8.09 -3.98 -10.74
CA LEU A 83 -8.81 -2.71 -10.91
C LEU A 83 -8.89 -1.96 -9.58
N LEU A 84 -9.27 -2.66 -8.50
CA LEU A 84 -9.37 -2.07 -7.16
C LEU A 84 -8.00 -1.65 -6.61
N VAL A 85 -6.94 -2.42 -6.88
CA VAL A 85 -5.55 -2.07 -6.52
C VAL A 85 -5.07 -0.83 -7.28
N ALA A 86 -5.36 -0.74 -8.58
CA ALA A 86 -5.02 0.43 -9.39
C ALA A 86 -5.78 1.68 -8.90
N LEU A 87 -7.08 1.55 -8.62
CA LEU A 87 -7.90 2.61 -8.06
C LEU A 87 -7.36 3.08 -6.70
N THR A 88 -7.06 2.14 -5.80
CA THR A 88 -6.52 2.44 -4.46
C THR A 88 -5.20 3.20 -4.56
N SER A 89 -4.30 2.74 -5.43
CA SER A 89 -2.99 3.36 -5.62
C SER A 89 -3.09 4.77 -6.23
N PHE A 90 -4.04 4.98 -7.14
CA PHE A 90 -4.33 6.31 -7.70
C PHE A 90 -4.89 7.27 -6.63
N LEU A 91 -5.87 6.82 -5.85
CA LEU A 91 -6.44 7.61 -4.76
C LEU A 91 -5.39 7.93 -3.69
N ALA A 92 -4.54 6.95 -3.33
CA ALA A 92 -3.45 7.15 -2.39
C ALA A 92 -2.46 8.23 -2.86
N LEU A 93 -2.09 8.22 -4.15
CA LEU A 93 -1.26 9.27 -4.73
C LEU A 93 -1.92 10.64 -4.62
N ALA A 94 -3.22 10.75 -4.93
CA ALA A 94 -3.97 12.01 -4.78
C ALA A 94 -4.00 12.49 -3.33
N VAL A 95 -4.23 11.57 -2.37
CA VAL A 95 -4.22 11.88 -0.92
C VAL A 95 -2.85 12.34 -0.46
N VAL A 96 -1.75 11.70 -0.90
CA VAL A 96 -0.38 12.09 -0.53
C VAL A 96 -0.03 13.47 -1.09
N LEU A 97 -0.45 13.78 -2.33
CA LEU A 97 -0.24 15.10 -2.93
C LEU A 97 -1.06 16.18 -2.21
N TYR A 98 -2.33 15.90 -1.92
CA TYR A 98 -3.21 16.84 -1.22
C TYR A 98 -2.72 17.13 0.21
N SER A 99 -2.38 16.09 0.96
CA SER A 99 -1.90 16.23 2.34
C SER A 99 -0.59 16.99 2.45
N SER A 100 0.26 16.96 1.41
CA SER A 100 1.52 17.70 1.34
C SER A 100 1.35 19.24 1.32
N VAL A 101 0.11 19.75 1.25
CA VAL A 101 -0.21 21.19 1.36
C VAL A 101 -0.22 21.68 2.82
N GLY A 102 -0.09 20.78 3.81
CA GLY A 102 0.10 21.15 5.22
C GLY A 102 -0.67 20.28 6.22
N ASP A 103 -1.54 19.37 5.76
CA ASP A 103 -2.24 18.43 6.63
C ASP A 103 -1.30 17.36 7.22
N ASP A 104 -0.22 17.02 6.50
CA ASP A 104 0.81 16.08 6.93
C ASP A 104 1.71 16.62 8.06
N GLU A 105 1.70 17.94 8.30
CA GLU A 105 2.44 18.60 9.39
C GLU A 105 1.77 18.40 10.75
N LYS A 106 0.52 17.92 10.78
CA LYS A 106 -0.22 17.63 12.01
C LYS A 106 0.36 16.46 12.79
N GLY A 107 1.28 15.67 12.21
CA GLY A 107 2.09 14.73 12.98
C GLY A 107 3.08 13.86 12.18
N SER A 108 4.07 13.35 12.90
CA SER A 108 5.25 12.70 12.33
C SER A 108 5.01 11.34 11.66
N PHE A 109 3.82 10.75 11.82
CA PHE A 109 3.53 9.40 11.33
C PHE A 109 2.51 9.32 10.19
N PHE A 110 2.01 10.46 9.70
CA PHE A 110 1.01 10.50 8.62
C PHE A 110 1.42 9.67 7.38
N HIS A 111 2.55 10.01 6.74
CA HIS A 111 3.00 9.32 5.53
C HIS A 111 3.24 7.82 5.71
N PRO A 112 3.98 7.34 6.73
CA PRO A 112 4.10 5.91 7.01
C PRO A 112 2.74 5.21 7.15
N LEU A 113 1.81 5.81 7.89
CA LEU A 113 0.50 5.21 8.14
C LEU A 113 -0.36 5.14 6.87
N VAL A 114 -0.29 6.14 5.98
CA VAL A 114 -0.94 6.08 4.66
C VAL A 114 -0.39 4.91 3.84
N HIS A 115 0.93 4.71 3.83
CA HIS A 115 1.54 3.58 3.11
C HIS A 115 1.19 2.22 3.73
N PHE A 116 1.08 2.12 5.06
CA PHE A 116 0.56 0.92 5.73
C PHE A 116 -0.91 0.65 5.40
N LEU A 117 -1.73 1.70 5.29
CA LEU A 117 -3.12 1.57 4.88
C LEU A 117 -3.22 1.02 3.46
N VAL A 118 -2.44 1.58 2.53
CA VAL A 118 -2.38 1.12 1.12
C VAL A 118 -1.87 -0.32 1.04
N LEU A 119 -0.85 -0.68 1.84
CA LEU A 119 -0.37 -2.06 1.98
C LEU A 119 -1.52 -3.01 2.36
N GLY A 120 -2.26 -2.69 3.43
CA GLY A 120 -3.36 -3.53 3.91
C GLY A 120 -4.48 -3.66 2.88
N VAL A 121 -4.89 -2.56 2.24
CA VAL A 121 -5.95 -2.58 1.22
C VAL A 121 -5.52 -3.36 -0.03
N ASN A 122 -4.32 -3.11 -0.57
CA ASN A 122 -3.83 -3.85 -1.74
C ASN A 122 -3.64 -5.33 -1.43
N GLY A 123 -3.14 -5.67 -0.24
CA GLY A 123 -3.01 -7.05 0.21
C GLY A 123 -4.35 -7.77 0.33
N ALA A 124 -5.36 -7.12 0.91
CA ALA A 124 -6.71 -7.67 1.05
C ALA A 124 -7.39 -7.95 -0.30
N PHE A 125 -7.12 -7.13 -1.32
CA PHE A 125 -7.63 -7.38 -2.67
C PHE A 125 -6.87 -8.50 -3.39
N LEU A 126 -5.57 -8.66 -3.18
CA LEU A 126 -4.75 -9.61 -3.92
C LEU A 126 -4.61 -10.98 -3.27
N THR A 127 -4.99 -11.16 -2.00
CA THR A 127 -4.88 -12.45 -1.32
C THR A 127 -5.94 -13.45 -1.79
N GLY A 128 -5.53 -14.70 -1.99
CA GLY A 128 -6.43 -15.83 -2.28
C GLY A 128 -6.81 -16.65 -1.05
N ASP A 129 -6.43 -16.22 0.17
CA ASP A 129 -6.58 -17.02 1.39
C ASP A 129 -7.19 -16.22 2.54
N LEU A 130 -8.12 -16.83 3.28
CA LEU A 130 -8.91 -16.14 4.32
C LEU A 130 -8.07 -15.70 5.52
N PHE A 131 -7.00 -16.45 5.84
CA PHE A 131 -6.14 -16.10 6.96
C PHE A 131 -5.33 -14.84 6.65
N ASN A 132 -4.68 -14.76 5.49
CA ASN A 132 -3.93 -13.57 5.11
C ASN A 132 -4.86 -12.39 4.79
N LEU A 133 -6.09 -12.63 4.32
CA LEU A 133 -7.13 -11.61 4.27
C LEU A 133 -7.36 -11.01 5.65
N PHE A 134 -7.58 -11.83 6.68
CA PHE A 134 -7.71 -11.34 8.05
C PHE A 134 -6.48 -10.53 8.49
N VAL A 135 -5.27 -11.00 8.22
CA VAL A 135 -4.03 -10.27 8.54
C VAL A 135 -3.98 -8.89 7.86
N PHE A 136 -4.32 -8.81 6.57
CA PHE A 136 -4.37 -7.52 5.86
C PHE A 136 -5.48 -6.60 6.37
N PHE A 137 -6.61 -7.14 6.81
CA PHE A 137 -7.66 -6.39 7.49
C PHE A 137 -7.19 -5.81 8.83
N GLU A 138 -6.43 -6.56 9.61
CA GLU A 138 -5.85 -6.02 10.85
C GLU A 138 -4.84 -4.90 10.56
N VAL A 139 -3.99 -5.06 9.54
CA VAL A 139 -3.04 -4.03 9.12
C VAL A 139 -3.75 -2.74 8.68
N LEU A 140 -4.78 -2.85 7.83
CA LEU A 140 -5.53 -1.67 7.37
C LEU A 140 -6.31 -1.01 8.51
N LEU A 141 -6.88 -1.78 9.45
CA LEU A 141 -7.63 -1.24 10.58
C LEU A 141 -6.72 -0.50 11.57
N ILE A 142 -5.58 -1.08 11.93
CA ILE A 142 -4.60 -0.43 12.81
C ILE A 142 -4.09 0.87 12.17
N ALA A 143 -3.78 0.85 10.87
CA ALA A 143 -3.36 2.05 10.14
C ALA A 143 -4.46 3.12 10.09
N SER A 144 -5.71 2.71 9.81
CA SER A 144 -6.87 3.60 9.76
C SER A 144 -7.18 4.24 11.11
N TYR A 145 -7.22 3.46 12.20
CA TYR A 145 -7.45 3.99 13.54
C TYR A 145 -6.33 4.92 14.00
N SER A 146 -5.08 4.60 13.65
CA SER A 146 -3.95 5.49 13.93
C SER A 146 -4.05 6.81 13.17
N LEU A 147 -4.48 6.79 11.90
CA LEU A 147 -4.75 7.99 11.10
C LEU A 147 -5.94 8.79 11.63
N LEU A 148 -6.97 8.13 12.15
CA LEU A 148 -8.11 8.81 12.77
C LEU A 148 -7.70 9.56 14.03
N MET A 149 -6.90 8.92 14.90
CA MET A 149 -6.38 9.56 16.11
C MET A 149 -5.41 10.71 15.79
N HIS A 150 -4.66 10.61 14.70
CA HIS A 150 -3.78 11.67 14.22
C HIS A 150 -4.50 13.00 13.94
N ALA A 151 -5.76 12.96 13.49
CA ALA A 151 -6.55 14.17 13.29
C ALA A 151 -7.03 14.82 14.62
N GLY A 152 -6.98 14.09 15.74
CA GLY A 152 -7.56 14.48 17.03
C GLY A 152 -6.63 15.26 17.96
N ASP A 153 -5.34 15.38 17.65
CA ASP A 153 -4.33 15.85 18.63
C ASP A 153 -4.24 17.38 18.81
N LYS A 154 -5.17 18.14 18.22
CA LYS A 154 -5.14 19.62 18.25
C LYS A 154 -6.09 20.29 19.26
N HIS A 155 -6.69 19.54 20.18
CA HIS A 155 -7.63 20.12 21.16
C HIS A 155 -7.35 19.84 22.65
N LYS A 156 -6.15 19.38 23.02
CA LYS A 156 -5.77 19.22 24.43
C LYS A 156 -4.29 19.52 24.69
N THR A 157 -3.95 20.79 24.79
CA THR A 157 -3.02 21.35 25.80
C THR A 157 -3.18 22.86 25.82
#